data_AF-A0A6G5QEM3-F1
#
_entry.id   AF-A0A6G5QEM3-F1
#
_cell.length_a   1.000
_cell.length_b   1.000
_cell.length_c   1.000
_cell.angle_alpha   90.00
_cell.angle_beta   90.00
_cell.angle_gamma   90.00
#
_symmetry.space_group_name_H-M   'P 1'
#
loop_
_entity.id
_entity.type
_entity.pdbx_description
1 polymer ?
#
loop_
_entity_poly.entity_id
_entity_poly.type
_entity_poly.pdbx_seq_one_letter_code
_entity_poly.pdbx_strand_id
1 'polypeptide(L)'
;MDISFNESYQNRVKELLRISVDENTPFQETIKYLEDKFTEYLIPNDYRIKILSNILPQMTLQFTTIAMQVAMELTEKDLSFNITLENLKKQGLAMDANIEGIREQTRGQQIKNDEIDEQRADKLANLKKQGQLLDAQIKKLGTEDKLALAQQKAIDEQVKDNRLIKSIGVVGGFISDNQAGGMIVPTDMTKYFFNLTHRLISKDVTGVVEPTNMTMTKKT
;
A
#
# COMPACT_ATOMS: atom_id res chain seq x y z
N MET A 1 39.92 5.27 -48.67
CA MET A 1 40.98 6.19 -49.15
C MET A 1 41.13 7.26 -48.08
N ASP A 2 41.80 6.88 -46.98
CA ASP A 2 42.21 7.81 -45.93
C ASP A 2 43.36 8.63 -46.51
N ILE A 3 43.07 9.82 -47.03
CA ILE A 3 44.07 10.89 -46.95
C ILE A 3 44.19 11.13 -45.46
N SER A 4 45.21 10.48 -44.87
CA SER A 4 45.52 10.49 -43.44
C SER A 4 45.23 11.89 -42.90
N PHE A 5 44.36 11.99 -41.89
CA PHE A 5 43.96 13.24 -41.25
C PHE A 5 45.15 14.19 -41.00
N ASN A 6 46.33 13.61 -40.78
CA ASN A 6 47.61 14.26 -40.63
C ASN A 6 48.09 15.03 -41.89
N GLU A 7 47.96 14.46 -43.10
CA GLU A 7 48.28 15.16 -44.36
C GLU A 7 47.31 16.31 -44.64
N SER A 8 46.01 16.12 -44.42
CA SER A 8 45.02 17.19 -44.60
C SER A 8 45.20 18.31 -43.58
N TYR A 9 45.55 17.99 -42.34
CA TYR A 9 45.87 18.96 -41.30
C TYR A 9 47.16 19.72 -41.62
N GLN A 10 48.23 19.04 -41.98
CA GLN A 10 49.50 19.68 -42.33
C GLN A 10 49.36 20.59 -43.56
N ASN A 11 48.57 20.20 -44.56
CA ASN A 11 48.31 21.05 -45.72
C ASN A 11 47.49 22.29 -45.33
N ARG A 12 46.46 22.16 -44.48
CA ARG A 12 45.70 23.31 -43.96
C ARG A 12 46.53 24.23 -43.05
N VAL A 13 47.43 23.68 -42.24
CA VAL A 13 48.35 24.48 -41.42
C VAL A 13 49.35 25.23 -42.29
N LYS A 14 49.90 24.60 -43.33
CA LYS A 14 50.76 25.28 -44.31
C LYS A 14 50.01 26.37 -45.06
N GLU A 15 48.74 26.13 -45.40
CA GLU A 15 47.88 27.12 -46.06
C GLU A 15 47.53 28.29 -45.13
N LEU A 16 47.20 28.03 -43.85
CA LEU A 16 47.02 29.06 -42.82
C LEU A 16 48.31 29.86 -42.58
N LEU A 17 49.47 29.20 -42.50
CA LEU A 17 50.76 29.87 -42.36
C LEU A 17 51.05 30.76 -43.58
N ARG A 18 50.79 30.26 -44.79
CA ARG A 18 50.93 31.06 -46.00
C ARG A 18 49.97 32.25 -46.01
N ILE A 19 48.69 32.05 -45.66
CA ILE A 19 47.68 33.12 -45.52
C ILE A 19 48.05 34.10 -44.40
N SER A 20 48.87 33.70 -43.41
CA SER A 20 49.34 34.58 -42.34
C SER A 20 50.59 35.41 -42.69
N VAL A 21 51.22 35.14 -43.85
CA VAL A 21 52.43 35.84 -44.34
C VAL A 21 52.24 36.44 -45.75
N ASP A 22 51.13 36.12 -46.44
CA ASP A 22 50.78 36.63 -47.77
C ASP A 22 50.35 38.11 -47.74
N GLU A 23 50.51 38.82 -48.87
CA GLU A 23 50.33 40.28 -48.98
C GLU A 23 48.99 40.86 -48.48
N ASN A 24 47.95 40.03 -48.36
CA ASN A 24 46.61 40.41 -47.87
C ASN A 24 46.34 39.96 -46.43
N THR A 25 47.38 39.78 -45.62
CA THR A 25 47.20 39.49 -44.19
C THR A 25 46.70 40.72 -43.45
N PRO A 26 45.91 40.57 -42.37
CA PRO A 26 45.63 41.66 -41.44
C PRO A 26 46.92 42.33 -40.93
N PHE A 27 48.03 41.59 -40.90
CA PHE A 27 49.35 42.09 -40.52
C PHE A 27 49.93 43.05 -41.57
N GLN A 28 49.97 42.67 -42.85
CA GLN A 28 50.40 43.54 -43.95
C GLN A 28 49.42 44.67 -44.21
N GLU A 29 48.11 44.46 -44.07
CA GLU A 29 47.11 45.53 -44.15
C GLU A 29 47.34 46.57 -43.06
N THR A 30 47.66 46.15 -41.83
CA THR A 30 47.99 47.08 -40.73
C THR A 30 49.28 47.84 -41.02
N ILE A 31 50.31 47.17 -41.55
CA ILE A 31 51.58 47.83 -41.95
C ILE A 31 51.34 48.83 -43.09
N LYS A 32 50.55 48.45 -44.10
CA LYS A 32 50.20 49.30 -45.24
C LYS A 32 49.41 50.52 -44.79
N TYR A 33 48.42 50.33 -43.92
CA TYR A 33 47.67 51.43 -43.31
C TYR A 33 48.57 52.37 -42.50
N LEU A 34 49.53 51.83 -41.74
CA LEU A 34 50.51 52.64 -41.01
C LEU A 34 51.42 53.44 -41.96
N GLU A 35 51.92 52.82 -43.04
CA GLU A 35 52.74 53.51 -44.05
C GLU A 35 51.97 54.60 -44.81
N ASP A 36 50.71 54.33 -45.17
CA ASP A 36 49.82 55.31 -45.80
C ASP A 36 49.62 56.53 -44.87
N LYS A 37 49.41 56.29 -43.57
CA LYS A 37 49.28 57.36 -42.57
C LYS A 37 50.60 58.07 -42.30
N PHE A 38 51.73 57.38 -42.25
CA PHE A 38 53.04 58.02 -42.09
C PHE A 38 53.37 58.92 -43.26
N THR A 39 52.92 58.56 -44.46
CA THR A 39 53.06 59.34 -45.68
C THR A 39 52.12 60.54 -45.70
N GLU A 40 50.85 60.37 -45.29
CA GLU A 40 49.87 61.46 -45.12
C GLU A 40 50.35 62.54 -44.13
N TYR A 41 50.97 62.14 -43.03
CA TYR A 41 51.46 63.06 -41.99
C TYR A 41 52.94 63.47 -42.15
N LEU A 42 53.61 63.10 -43.25
CA LEU A 42 55.03 63.42 -43.52
C LEU A 42 55.97 63.05 -42.36
N ILE A 43 55.74 61.91 -41.72
CA ILE A 43 56.55 61.48 -40.57
C ILE A 43 57.98 61.12 -41.04
N PRO A 44 59.04 61.63 -40.39
CA PRO A 44 60.42 61.27 -40.72
C PRO A 44 60.73 59.79 -40.53
N ASN A 45 61.63 59.25 -41.36
CA ASN A 45 61.95 57.82 -41.40
C ASN A 45 62.38 57.26 -40.03
N ASP A 46 63.13 58.02 -39.24
CA ASP A 46 63.56 57.60 -37.88
C ASP A 46 62.38 57.36 -36.94
N TYR A 47 61.33 58.17 -37.05
CA TYR A 47 60.10 58.01 -36.26
C TYR A 47 59.26 56.84 -36.76
N ARG A 48 59.19 56.61 -38.08
CA ARG A 48 58.48 55.46 -38.66
C ARG A 48 59.09 54.15 -38.17
N ILE A 49 60.41 54.03 -38.26
CA ILE A 49 61.15 52.84 -37.79
C ILE A 49 60.88 52.63 -36.30
N LYS A 50 60.97 53.68 -35.48
CA LYS A 50 60.71 53.59 -34.04
C LYS A 50 59.28 53.12 -33.71
N ILE A 51 58.27 53.57 -34.45
CA ILE A 51 56.88 53.16 -34.25
C ILE A 51 56.69 51.70 -34.68
N LEU A 52 57.18 51.32 -35.87
CA LEU A 52 57.10 49.94 -36.38
C LEU A 52 57.85 48.95 -35.48
N SER A 53 59.03 49.32 -34.98
CA SER A 53 59.81 48.50 -34.04
C SER A 53 59.10 48.24 -32.71
N ASN A 54 58.11 49.06 -32.33
CA ASN A 54 57.31 48.83 -31.12
C ASN A 54 56.02 48.05 -31.40
N ILE A 55 55.35 48.33 -32.52
CA ILE A 55 54.05 47.72 -32.85
C ILE A 55 54.21 46.28 -33.34
N LEU A 56 55.20 45.99 -34.20
CA LEU A 56 55.37 44.67 -34.80
C LEU A 56 55.65 43.56 -33.77
N PRO A 57 56.51 43.75 -32.75
CA PRO A 57 56.68 42.77 -31.69
C PRO A 57 55.41 42.59 -30.86
N GLN A 58 54.67 43.67 -30.58
CA GLN A 58 53.42 43.59 -29.80
C GLN A 58 52.33 42.79 -30.54
N MET A 59 52.14 43.03 -31.83
CA MET A 59 51.18 42.25 -32.63
C MET A 59 51.58 40.77 -32.67
N THR A 60 52.87 40.48 -32.89
CA THR A 60 53.39 39.10 -32.88
C THR A 60 53.15 38.40 -31.54
N LEU A 61 53.39 39.09 -30.42
CA LEU A 61 53.14 38.55 -29.08
C LEU A 61 51.66 38.23 -28.88
N GLN A 62 50.75 39.14 -29.23
CA GLN A 62 49.31 38.91 -29.07
C GLN A 62 48.80 37.73 -29.90
N PHE A 63 49.20 37.64 -31.18
CA PHE A 63 48.85 36.49 -32.02
C PHE A 63 49.35 35.18 -31.42
N THR A 64 50.60 35.16 -30.93
CA THR A 64 51.20 33.98 -30.31
C THR A 64 50.47 33.57 -29.03
N THR A 65 50.10 34.54 -28.18
CA THR A 65 49.37 34.27 -26.94
C THR A 65 47.99 33.67 -27.21
N ILE A 66 47.23 34.22 -28.16
CA ILE A 66 45.90 33.70 -28.52
C ILE A 66 46.02 32.28 -29.10
N ALA A 67 46.99 32.05 -29.99
CA ALA A 67 47.23 30.73 -30.55
C ALA A 67 47.59 29.70 -29.47
N MET A 68 48.45 30.07 -28.50
CA MET A 68 48.76 29.20 -27.35
C MET A 68 47.53 28.91 -26.49
N GLN A 69 46.67 29.89 -26.25
CA GLN A 69 45.46 29.71 -25.46
C GLN A 69 44.49 28.73 -26.12
N VAL A 70 44.25 28.88 -27.42
CA VAL A 70 43.40 27.96 -28.20
C VAL A 70 44.00 26.55 -28.22
N ALA A 71 45.32 26.42 -28.37
CA ALA A 71 46.00 25.13 -28.33
C ALA A 71 45.87 24.45 -26.95
N MET A 72 45.95 25.21 -25.86
CA MET A 72 45.71 24.69 -24.51
C MET A 72 44.27 24.22 -24.33
N GLU A 73 43.28 25.00 -24.74
CA GLU A 73 41.85 24.61 -24.68
C GLU A 73 41.58 23.32 -25.47
N LEU A 74 42.20 23.16 -26.64
CA LEU A 74 42.05 21.96 -27.45
C LEU A 74 42.66 20.74 -26.74
N THR A 75 43.84 20.91 -26.13
CA THR A 75 44.51 19.86 -25.37
C THR A 75 43.70 19.45 -24.13
N GLU A 76 43.09 20.41 -23.44
CA GLU A 76 42.21 20.16 -22.30
C GLU A 76 40.93 19.41 -22.71
N LYS A 77 40.33 19.79 -23.84
CA LYS A 77 39.19 19.07 -24.42
C LYS A 77 39.55 17.64 -24.81
N ASP A 78 40.72 17.41 -25.39
CA ASP A 78 41.17 16.07 -25.77
C ASP A 78 41.43 15.19 -24.53
N LEU A 79 42.07 15.75 -23.50
CA LEU A 79 42.31 15.05 -22.23
C LEU A 79 40.98 14.69 -21.53
N SER A 80 40.03 15.61 -21.50
CA SER A 80 38.72 15.39 -20.87
C SER A 80 37.78 14.51 -21.71
N PHE A 81 37.98 14.43 -23.03
CA PHE A 81 37.16 13.59 -23.92
C PHE A 81 37.25 12.11 -23.55
N ASN A 82 38.46 11.59 -23.32
CA ASN A 82 38.66 10.19 -22.95
C ASN A 82 37.96 9.85 -21.62
N ILE A 83 38.07 10.72 -20.62
CA ILE A 83 37.41 10.55 -19.32
C ILE A 83 35.88 10.59 -19.48
N THR A 84 35.38 11.54 -20.28
CA THR A 84 33.94 11.68 -20.54
C THR A 84 33.39 10.44 -21.26
N LEU A 85 34.13 9.91 -22.22
CA LEU A 85 33.77 8.72 -22.97
C LEU A 85 33.78 7.46 -22.09
N GLU A 86 34.74 7.34 -21.17
CA GLU A 86 34.76 6.25 -20.18
C GLU A 86 33.57 6.34 -19.21
N ASN A 87 33.25 7.55 -18.73
CA ASN A 87 32.11 7.78 -17.85
C ASN A 87 30.78 7.45 -18.53
N LEU A 88 30.61 7.83 -19.80
CA LEU A 88 29.45 7.47 -20.61
C LEU A 88 29.31 5.95 -20.78
N LYS A 89 30.42 5.24 -21.03
CA LYS A 89 30.43 3.77 -21.09
C LYS A 89 30.01 3.15 -19.76
N LYS A 90 30.52 3.64 -18.63
CA LYS A 90 30.15 3.19 -17.28
C LYS A 90 28.66 3.44 -17.00
N GLN A 91 28.14 4.60 -17.38
CA GLN A 91 26.70 4.89 -17.26
C GLN A 91 25.85 3.95 -18.12
N GLY A 92 26.26 3.67 -19.37
CA GLY A 92 25.58 2.72 -20.24
C GLY A 92 25.49 1.33 -19.62
N LEU A 93 26.62 0.80 -19.12
CA LEU A 93 26.65 -0.51 -18.44
C LEU A 93 25.76 -0.55 -17.19
N ALA A 94 25.75 0.54 -16.40
CA ALA A 94 24.88 0.64 -15.23
C ALA A 94 23.39 0.71 -15.60
N MET A 95 23.04 1.41 -16.70
CA MET A 95 21.68 1.46 -17.21
C MET A 95 21.23 0.08 -17.71
N ASP A 96 22.07 -0.65 -18.45
CA ASP A 96 21.76 -2.00 -18.92
C ASP A 96 21.50 -2.96 -17.75
N ALA A 97 22.35 -2.92 -16.71
CA ALA A 97 22.14 -3.71 -15.50
C ALA A 97 20.83 -3.35 -14.78
N ASN A 98 20.48 -2.06 -14.70
CA ASN A 98 19.22 -1.61 -14.12
C ASN A 98 18.01 -2.06 -14.94
N ILE A 99 18.08 -2.00 -16.27
CA ILE A 99 17.02 -2.47 -17.16
C ILE A 99 16.77 -3.97 -16.95
N GLU A 100 17.84 -4.76 -16.84
CA GLU A 100 17.71 -6.20 -16.59
C GLU A 100 17.09 -6.48 -15.21
N GLY A 101 17.52 -5.78 -14.16
CA GLY A 101 16.91 -5.88 -12.84
C GLY A 101 15.42 -5.53 -12.83
N ILE A 102 15.01 -4.48 -13.57
CA ILE A 102 13.60 -4.10 -13.72
C ILE A 102 12.82 -5.19 -14.48
N ARG A 103 13.41 -5.80 -15.51
CA ARG A 103 12.77 -6.90 -16.25
C ARG A 103 12.52 -8.12 -15.37
N GLU A 104 13.50 -8.52 -14.56
CA GLU A 104 13.35 -9.62 -13.62
C GLU A 104 12.27 -9.34 -12.58
N GLN A 105 12.25 -8.14 -12.00
CA GLN A 105 11.19 -7.73 -11.06
C GLN A 105 9.81 -7.75 -11.70
N THR A 106 9.69 -7.26 -12.94
CA THR A 106 8.43 -7.26 -13.70
C THR A 106 7.95 -8.67 -13.95
N ARG A 107 8.84 -9.58 -14.35
CA ARG A 107 8.53 -10.99 -14.57
C ARG A 107 8.08 -11.67 -13.26
N GLY A 108 8.79 -11.43 -12.16
CA GLY A 108 8.41 -11.95 -10.85
C GLY A 108 7.04 -11.44 -10.38
N GLN A 109 6.71 -10.18 -10.66
CA GLN A 109 5.42 -9.60 -10.32
C GLN A 109 4.28 -10.14 -11.19
N GLN A 110 4.53 -10.39 -12.48
CA GLN A 110 3.56 -11.03 -13.38
C GLN A 110 3.21 -12.43 -12.89
N ILE A 111 4.20 -13.26 -12.56
CA ILE A 111 3.98 -14.61 -12.02
C ILE A 111 3.12 -14.56 -10.75
N LYS A 112 3.43 -13.65 -9.81
CA LYS A 112 2.62 -13.47 -8.60
C LYS A 112 1.18 -13.07 -8.88
N ASN A 113 0.96 -12.20 -9.86
CA ASN A 113 -0.39 -11.80 -10.24
C ASN A 113 -1.16 -12.97 -10.85
N ASP A 114 -0.53 -13.75 -11.72
CA ASP A 114 -1.12 -14.94 -12.34
C ASP A 114 -1.48 -15.99 -11.26
N GLU A 115 -0.57 -16.27 -10.31
CA GLU A 115 -0.84 -17.15 -9.18
C GLU A 115 -2.01 -16.66 -8.31
N ILE A 116 -2.10 -15.35 -8.07
CA ILE A 116 -3.22 -14.76 -7.33
C ILE A 116 -4.53 -14.94 -8.10
N ASP A 117 -4.53 -14.72 -9.41
CA ASP A 117 -5.71 -14.85 -10.25
C ASP A 117 -6.20 -16.29 -10.35
N GLU A 118 -5.29 -17.27 -10.47
CA GLU A 118 -5.64 -18.70 -10.39
C GLU A 118 -6.28 -19.04 -9.03
N GLN A 119 -5.70 -18.57 -7.93
CA GLN A 119 -6.22 -18.85 -6.59
C GLN A 119 -7.51 -18.09 -6.25
N ARG A 120 -7.86 -17.02 -6.97
CA ARG A 120 -9.05 -16.20 -6.67
C ARG A 120 -10.33 -17.00 -6.84
N ALA A 121 -10.43 -17.81 -7.89
CA ALA A 121 -11.62 -18.62 -8.15
C ALA A 121 -11.87 -19.62 -7.01
N ASP A 122 -10.84 -20.32 -6.57
CA ASP A 122 -10.92 -21.29 -5.48
C ASP A 122 -11.18 -20.64 -4.12
N LYS A 123 -10.52 -19.50 -3.84
CA LYS A 123 -10.78 -18.72 -2.62
C LYS A 123 -12.22 -18.24 -2.57
N LEU A 124 -12.76 -17.73 -3.68
CA LEU A 124 -14.14 -17.28 -3.76
C LEU A 124 -15.12 -18.44 -3.59
N ALA A 125 -14.87 -19.59 -4.22
CA ALA A 125 -15.69 -20.79 -4.07
C ALA A 125 -15.69 -21.29 -2.61
N ASN A 126 -14.53 -21.31 -1.96
CA ASN A 126 -14.41 -21.69 -0.55
C ASN A 126 -15.12 -20.72 0.39
N LEU A 127 -14.96 -19.41 0.19
CA LEU A 127 -15.68 -18.39 0.96
C LEU A 127 -17.19 -18.51 0.81
N LYS A 128 -17.68 -18.79 -0.41
CA LYS A 128 -19.10 -19.01 -0.66
C LYS A 128 -19.63 -20.25 0.07
N LYS A 129 -18.87 -21.36 0.06
CA LYS A 129 -19.20 -22.56 0.84
C LYS A 129 -19.21 -22.29 2.34
N GLN A 130 -18.23 -21.54 2.85
CA GLN A 130 -18.20 -21.13 4.27
C GLN A 130 -19.43 -20.29 4.63
N GLY A 131 -19.81 -19.32 3.79
CA GLY A 131 -21.03 -18.53 4.00
C GLY A 131 -22.28 -19.40 4.08
N GLN A 132 -22.43 -20.37 3.17
CA GLN A 132 -23.56 -21.30 3.20
C GLN A 132 -23.59 -22.19 4.46
N LEU A 133 -22.43 -22.65 4.93
CA LEU A 133 -22.32 -23.42 6.17
C LEU A 133 -22.68 -22.57 7.39
N LEU A 134 -22.23 -21.33 7.45
CA LEU A 134 -22.57 -20.39 8.52
C LEU A 134 -24.08 -20.10 8.54
N ASP A 135 -24.70 -19.86 7.38
CA ASP A 135 -26.15 -19.67 7.28
C ASP A 135 -26.93 -20.89 7.78
N ALA A 136 -26.45 -22.10 7.44
CA ALA A 136 -27.05 -23.35 7.93
C ALA A 136 -26.90 -23.51 9.45
N GLN A 137 -25.72 -23.16 10.01
CA GLN A 137 -25.48 -23.18 11.45
C GLN A 137 -26.36 -22.16 12.18
N ILE A 138 -26.51 -20.94 11.65
CA ILE A 138 -27.39 -19.90 12.21
C ILE A 138 -28.84 -20.41 12.24
N LYS A 139 -29.32 -21.02 11.15
CA LYS A 139 -30.67 -21.61 11.12
C LYS A 139 -30.83 -22.72 12.14
N LYS A 140 -29.85 -23.62 12.25
CA LYS A 140 -29.86 -24.72 13.21
C LYS A 140 -29.88 -24.20 14.66
N LEU A 141 -29.01 -23.26 15.00
CA LEU A 141 -28.98 -22.63 16.33
C LEU A 141 -30.30 -21.93 16.63
N GLY A 142 -30.89 -21.22 15.67
CA GLY A 142 -32.21 -20.61 15.86
C GLY A 142 -33.33 -21.62 16.13
N THR A 143 -33.24 -22.84 15.60
CA THR A 143 -34.18 -23.93 15.96
C THR A 143 -33.87 -24.56 17.32
N GLU A 144 -32.60 -24.74 17.65
CA GLU A 144 -32.17 -25.26 18.95
C GLU A 144 -32.51 -24.30 20.09
N ASP A 145 -32.35 -22.99 19.90
CA ASP A 145 -32.73 -21.96 20.87
C ASP A 145 -34.24 -21.96 21.14
N LYS A 146 -35.06 -22.06 20.08
CA LYS A 146 -36.53 -22.17 20.23
C LYS A 146 -36.92 -23.43 20.99
N LEU A 147 -36.27 -24.55 20.68
CA LEU A 147 -36.50 -25.81 21.38
C LEU A 147 -36.09 -25.72 22.86
N ALA A 148 -34.91 -25.14 23.14
CA ALA A 148 -34.41 -24.95 24.48
C ALA A 148 -35.33 -24.06 25.31
N LEU A 149 -35.84 -22.96 24.75
CA LEU A 149 -36.82 -22.10 25.40
C LEU A 149 -38.14 -22.83 25.70
N ALA A 150 -38.64 -23.62 24.75
CA ALA A 150 -39.84 -24.42 24.96
C ALA A 150 -39.65 -25.48 26.06
N GLN A 151 -38.50 -26.15 26.06
CA GLN A 151 -38.13 -27.13 27.08
C GLN A 151 -37.98 -26.48 28.46
N GLN A 152 -37.30 -25.33 28.55
CA GLN A 152 -37.14 -24.59 29.81
C GLN A 152 -38.51 -24.21 30.38
N LYS A 153 -39.42 -23.70 29.56
CA LYS A 153 -40.78 -23.36 30.00
C LYS A 153 -41.54 -24.58 30.52
N ALA A 154 -41.47 -25.70 29.81
CA ALA A 154 -42.13 -26.94 30.24
C ALA A 154 -41.55 -27.47 31.55
N ILE A 155 -40.22 -27.42 31.73
CA ILE A 155 -39.56 -27.81 32.98
C ILE A 155 -39.98 -26.88 34.13
N ASP A 156 -40.02 -25.56 33.91
CA ASP A 156 -40.44 -24.59 34.93
C ASP A 156 -41.88 -24.82 35.39
N GLU A 157 -42.78 -25.13 34.45
CA GLU A 157 -44.17 -25.51 34.75
C GLU A 157 -44.22 -26.82 35.54
N GLN A 158 -43.49 -27.85 35.09
CA GLN A 158 -43.41 -29.14 35.78
C GLN A 158 -42.83 -29.01 37.20
N VAL A 159 -41.82 -28.17 37.42
CA VAL A 159 -41.26 -27.92 38.76
C VAL A 159 -42.29 -27.25 39.66
N LYS A 160 -43.08 -26.31 39.15
CA LYS A 160 -44.18 -25.68 39.90
C LYS A 160 -45.25 -26.69 40.28
N ASP A 161 -45.66 -27.55 39.34
CA ASP A 161 -46.68 -28.57 39.60
C ASP A 161 -46.17 -29.64 40.56
N ASN A 162 -44.91 -30.08 40.44
CA ASN A 162 -44.28 -30.98 41.41
C ASN A 162 -44.23 -30.39 42.82
N ARG A 163 -43.93 -29.09 42.96
CA ARG A 163 -43.98 -28.40 44.27
C ARG A 163 -45.39 -28.42 44.82
N LEU A 164 -46.39 -28.10 44.00
CA LEU A 164 -47.81 -28.12 44.39
C LEU A 164 -48.27 -29.52 44.80
N ILE A 165 -47.95 -30.56 44.02
CA ILE A 165 -48.26 -31.97 44.32
C ILE A 165 -47.62 -32.38 45.64
N LYS A 166 -46.35 -32.06 45.87
CA LYS A 166 -45.69 -32.35 47.16
C LYS A 166 -46.38 -31.63 48.32
N SER A 167 -46.77 -30.37 48.16
CA SER A 167 -47.52 -29.64 49.18
C SER A 167 -48.89 -30.26 49.46
N ILE A 168 -49.63 -30.66 48.42
CA ILE A 168 -50.89 -31.41 48.54
C ILE A 168 -50.64 -32.71 49.31
N GLY A 169 -49.59 -33.46 48.97
CA GLY A 169 -49.23 -34.72 49.64
C GLY A 169 -48.88 -34.54 51.12
N VAL A 170 -48.07 -33.53 51.47
CA VAL A 170 -47.71 -33.22 52.87
C VAL A 170 -48.93 -32.77 53.67
N VAL A 171 -49.73 -31.86 53.13
CA VAL A 171 -50.95 -31.37 53.81
C VAL A 171 -51.98 -32.49 53.94
N GLY A 172 -52.22 -33.26 52.88
CA GLY A 172 -53.14 -34.40 52.89
C GLY A 172 -52.72 -35.49 53.88
N GLY A 173 -51.43 -35.84 53.91
CA GLY A 173 -50.85 -36.76 54.90
C GLY A 173 -51.02 -36.25 56.32
N PHE A 174 -50.67 -34.99 56.59
CA PHE A 174 -50.87 -34.38 57.90
C PHE A 174 -52.35 -34.41 58.34
N ILE A 175 -53.30 -34.07 57.45
CA ILE A 175 -54.73 -34.16 57.76
C ILE A 175 -55.13 -35.60 58.10
N SER A 176 -54.72 -36.57 57.28
CA SER A 176 -55.05 -37.99 57.45
C SER A 176 -54.49 -38.56 58.75
N ASP A 177 -53.21 -38.32 59.04
CA ASP A 177 -52.52 -38.88 60.20
C ASP A 177 -53.08 -38.33 61.51
N ASN A 178 -53.37 -37.02 61.57
CA ASN A 178 -53.98 -36.40 62.75
C ASN A 178 -55.42 -36.88 62.98
N GLN A 179 -56.22 -37.07 61.92
CA GLN A 179 -57.56 -37.63 62.03
C GLN A 179 -57.54 -39.10 62.49
N ALA A 180 -56.61 -39.91 61.97
CA ALA A 180 -56.43 -41.30 62.39
C ALA A 180 -55.99 -41.40 63.87
N GLY A 181 -55.22 -40.43 64.35
CA GLY A 181 -54.85 -40.29 65.77
C GLY A 181 -55.96 -39.74 66.68
N GLY A 182 -57.17 -39.50 66.16
CA GLY A 182 -58.32 -39.04 66.95
C GLY A 182 -58.41 -37.52 67.17
N MET A 183 -57.58 -36.72 66.49
CA MET A 183 -57.63 -35.25 66.56
C MET A 183 -58.60 -34.67 65.52
N ILE A 184 -59.32 -33.61 65.90
CA ILE A 184 -60.19 -32.87 64.98
C ILE A 184 -59.35 -31.83 64.23
N VAL A 185 -59.23 -32.02 62.91
CA VAL A 185 -58.51 -31.08 62.04
C VAL A 185 -59.39 -29.86 61.72
N PRO A 186 -58.87 -28.62 61.79
CA PRO A 186 -59.62 -27.42 61.46
C PRO A 186 -60.15 -27.39 60.03
N THR A 187 -61.37 -26.90 59.85
CA THR A 187 -62.04 -26.84 58.54
C THR A 187 -61.26 -26.01 57.52
N ASP A 188 -60.58 -24.95 57.94
CA ASP A 188 -59.81 -24.08 57.04
C ASP A 188 -58.59 -24.78 56.43
N MET A 189 -58.00 -25.75 57.14
CA MET A 189 -56.92 -26.56 56.56
C MET A 189 -57.43 -27.54 55.51
N THR A 190 -58.62 -28.13 55.72
CA THR A 190 -59.27 -28.98 54.73
C THR A 190 -59.64 -28.17 53.48
N LYS A 191 -60.17 -26.95 53.65
CA LYS A 191 -60.40 -26.01 52.53
C LYS A 191 -59.10 -25.70 51.79
N TYR A 192 -58.01 -25.39 52.50
CA TYR A 192 -56.72 -25.11 51.88
C TYR A 192 -56.21 -26.30 51.04
N PHE A 193 -56.35 -27.53 51.53
CA PHE A 193 -56.01 -28.75 50.78
C PHE A 193 -56.79 -28.84 49.47
N PHE A 194 -58.13 -28.72 49.52
CA PHE A 194 -58.96 -28.80 48.32
C PHE A 194 -58.70 -27.64 47.35
N ASN A 195 -58.37 -26.46 47.85
CA ASN A 195 -58.01 -25.31 47.01
C ASN A 195 -56.67 -25.54 46.29
N LEU A 196 -55.68 -26.17 46.94
CA LEU A 196 -54.44 -26.57 46.28
C LEU A 196 -54.69 -27.65 45.22
N THR A 197 -55.52 -28.65 45.52
CA THR A 197 -55.92 -29.69 44.55
C THR A 197 -56.66 -29.09 43.36
N HIS A 198 -57.60 -28.18 43.59
CA HIS A 198 -58.34 -27.48 42.55
C HIS A 198 -57.39 -26.69 41.63
N ARG A 199 -56.42 -25.95 42.19
CA ARG A 199 -55.42 -25.18 41.43
C ARG A 199 -54.51 -26.05 40.56
N LEU A 200 -54.31 -27.32 40.91
CA LEU A 200 -53.55 -28.26 40.09
C LEU A 200 -54.39 -28.73 38.91
N ILE A 201 -55.62 -29.18 39.16
CA ILE A 201 -56.48 -29.82 38.15
C ILE A 201 -57.17 -28.82 37.21
N SER A 202 -57.40 -27.57 37.64
CA SER A 202 -58.07 -26.54 36.84
C SER A 202 -57.22 -26.04 35.68
N LYS A 203 -55.92 -26.37 35.65
CA LYS A 203 -55.02 -26.08 34.53
C LYS A 203 -55.25 -27.00 33.33
N ASP A 204 -55.51 -28.29 33.58
CA ASP A 204 -55.57 -29.33 32.54
C ASP A 204 -57.00 -29.77 32.20
N VAL A 205 -57.95 -29.49 33.09
CA VAL A 205 -59.34 -29.91 32.92
C VAL A 205 -60.24 -28.67 32.79
N THR A 206 -60.81 -28.50 31.60
CA THR A 206 -61.81 -27.47 31.32
C THR A 206 -63.13 -27.81 32.01
N GLY A 207 -63.71 -26.86 32.74
CA GLY A 207 -65.02 -27.02 33.41
C GLY A 207 -64.97 -27.46 34.88
N VAL A 208 -63.78 -27.53 35.50
CA VAL A 208 -63.70 -27.75 36.96
C VAL A 208 -64.10 -26.47 37.68
N VAL A 209 -65.17 -26.54 38.48
CA VAL A 209 -65.63 -25.44 39.36
C VAL A 209 -65.21 -25.75 40.79
N GLU A 210 -64.76 -24.73 41.53
CA GLU A 210 -64.41 -24.87 42.94
C GLU A 210 -65.66 -25.32 43.74
N PRO A 211 -65.60 -26.44 44.49
CA PRO A 211 -66.75 -26.91 45.25
C PRO A 211 -67.13 -25.90 46.34
N THR A 212 -68.34 -25.36 46.28
CA THR A 212 -68.83 -24.35 47.23
C THR A 212 -69.24 -24.93 48.59
N ASN A 213 -69.55 -26.23 48.66
CA ASN A 213 -69.90 -26.94 49.90
C ASN A 213 -69.19 -28.30 49.96
N MET A 214 -68.51 -28.57 51.07
CA MET A 214 -67.82 -29.85 51.32
C MET A 214 -68.40 -30.48 52.60
N THR A 215 -69.26 -31.48 52.45
CA THR A 215 -69.88 -32.21 53.57
C THR A 215 -69.36 -33.64 53.62
N MET A 216 -68.82 -34.07 54.76
CA MET A 216 -68.45 -35.46 55.00
C MET A 216 -69.53 -36.16 55.82
N THR A 217 -70.02 -37.30 55.36
CA THR A 217 -70.95 -38.17 56.09
C THR A 217 -70.21 -39.40 56.59
N LYS A 218 -70.43 -39.77 57.86
CA LYS A 218 -69.81 -40.96 58.45
C LYS A 218 -70.31 -42.21 57.73
N LYS A 219 -69.41 -43.07 57.26
CA LYS A 219 -69.79 -44.39 56.74
C LYS A 219 -70.36 -45.19 57.92
N THR A 220 -71.65 -45.49 57.84
CA THR A 220 -72.38 -46.40 58.76
C THR A 220 -71.81 -47.80 58.72
#